data_AF-A0A2V9JZL5-F1
#
_entry.id   AF-A0A2V9JZL5-F1
#
_cell.length_a   1.000
_cell.length_b   1.000
_cell.length_c   1.000
_cell.angle_alpha   90.00
_cell.angle_beta   90.00
_cell.angle_gamma   90.00
#
_symmetry.space_group_name_H-M   'P 1'
#
loop_
_entity.id
_entity.type
_entity.pdbx_description
1 polymer ?
#
loop_
_entity_poly.entity_id
_entity_poly.type
_entity_poly.pdbx_seq_one_letter_code
_entity_poly.pdbx_strand_id
1 'polypeptide(L)'
;MRKRILQKAFGRITPVFLLGLVMLALTAAPSAQASIGIVVTIAPEPLPVYEQPYCPGPSYIWAPGYWAWGPDGYFWVPGTWVLAPFQGALWTPGYWAWDPDDGGYIWREGYWGPVVGFYGGINYGYGYTGRGYEGGYWRNGAFFYNRAVNNVNTTNITNVYNKTVINNVTVNNVSYNGGNRGTTARATGAEMAAEHGRRVPPTAEQRRHVEVARAEPAQLASRNHGRPQIAATPQPGVLRGQGVVRASGGGIPAGG
;
A
#
# COMPACT_ATOMS: atom_id res chain seq x y z
N MET A 1 -91.66 -21.59 -21.46
CA MET A 1 -92.02 -22.89 -20.84
C MET A 1 -90.74 -23.52 -20.30
N ARG A 2 -90.68 -23.80 -18.98
CA ARG A 2 -89.81 -24.77 -18.23
C ARG A 2 -88.27 -24.68 -18.44
N LYS A 3 -87.50 -24.22 -17.43
CA LYS A 3 -86.99 -24.89 -16.19
C LYS A 3 -85.68 -25.68 -16.38
N ARG A 4 -84.69 -25.28 -15.56
CA ARG A 4 -83.67 -26.05 -14.81
C ARG A 4 -82.54 -26.72 -15.61
N ILE A 5 -81.28 -26.33 -15.43
CA ILE A 5 -80.36 -26.47 -14.27
C ILE A 5 -79.58 -27.81 -14.28
N LEU A 6 -78.25 -27.62 -14.30
CA LEU A 6 -77.14 -28.45 -13.78
C LEU A 6 -76.61 -29.64 -14.62
N GLN A 7 -75.32 -29.51 -15.00
CA GLN A 7 -74.16 -30.15 -14.36
C GLN A 7 -73.26 -30.97 -15.32
N LYS A 8 -72.00 -30.52 -15.42
CA LYS A 8 -70.74 -31.26 -15.17
C LYS A 8 -69.64 -30.82 -16.13
N ALA A 9 -68.62 -30.21 -15.54
CA ALA A 9 -67.34 -29.90 -16.14
C ALA A 9 -66.56 -31.17 -16.44
N PHE A 10 -65.81 -31.19 -17.55
CA PHE A 10 -64.56 -31.94 -17.68
C PHE A 10 -63.63 -31.18 -18.61
N GLY A 11 -62.46 -30.83 -18.07
CA GLY A 11 -61.49 -29.96 -18.70
C GLY A 11 -60.81 -30.57 -19.91
N ARG A 12 -60.43 -29.69 -20.83
CA ARG A 12 -59.38 -29.88 -21.82
C ARG A 12 -58.64 -28.56 -21.95
N ILE A 13 -57.50 -28.43 -21.26
CA ILE A 13 -56.50 -27.43 -21.61
C ILE A 13 -55.24 -28.19 -21.99
N THR A 14 -54.89 -27.96 -23.25
CA THR A 14 -53.79 -28.46 -24.06
C THR A 14 -52.43 -27.87 -23.60
N PRO A 15 -51.30 -28.32 -24.18
CA PRO A 15 -50.15 -28.84 -23.48
C PRO A 15 -49.16 -27.78 -22.95
N VAL A 16 -48.38 -28.25 -21.99
CA VAL A 16 -47.18 -27.67 -21.38
C VAL A 16 -46.22 -27.11 -22.42
N PHE A 17 -46.03 -25.78 -22.44
CA PHE A 17 -44.83 -25.15 -23.00
C PHE A 17 -43.78 -25.04 -21.89
N LEU A 18 -42.93 -26.07 -21.78
CA LEU A 18 -41.61 -25.94 -21.17
C LEU A 18 -40.70 -25.30 -22.22
N LEU A 19 -40.35 -24.03 -22.06
CA LEU A 19 -39.17 -23.47 -22.71
C LEU A 19 -38.39 -22.65 -21.67
N GLY A 20 -37.23 -23.19 -21.33
CA GLY A 20 -36.41 -22.79 -20.19
C GLY A 20 -35.91 -21.35 -20.26
N LEU A 21 -36.10 -20.65 -19.14
CA LEU A 21 -35.43 -19.38 -18.87
C LEU A 21 -34.04 -19.70 -18.31
N VAL A 22 -33.06 -19.83 -19.21
CA VAL A 22 -31.64 -19.89 -18.83
C VAL A 22 -31.24 -18.50 -18.33
N MET A 23 -31.33 -18.28 -17.02
CA MET A 23 -30.67 -17.15 -16.37
C MET A 23 -29.17 -17.38 -16.45
N LEU A 24 -28.54 -16.78 -17.45
CA LEU A 24 -27.09 -16.69 -17.57
C LEU A 24 -26.60 -15.74 -16.48
N ALA A 25 -26.28 -16.27 -15.30
CA ALA A 25 -25.53 -15.54 -14.29
C ALA A 25 -24.12 -15.28 -14.86
N LEU A 26 -23.86 -14.06 -15.32
CA LEU A 26 -22.49 -13.59 -15.53
C LEU A 26 -21.82 -13.53 -14.16
N THR A 27 -21.20 -14.62 -13.74
CA THR A 27 -20.16 -14.57 -12.73
C THR A 27 -18.99 -13.84 -13.39
N ALA A 28 -18.79 -12.58 -13.03
CA ALA A 28 -17.54 -11.90 -13.34
C ALA A 28 -16.43 -12.70 -12.65
N ALA A 29 -15.69 -13.50 -13.44
CA ALA A 29 -14.51 -14.16 -12.93
C ALA A 29 -13.58 -13.07 -12.36
N PRO A 30 -13.01 -13.26 -11.15
CA PRO A 30 -11.96 -12.36 -10.69
C PRO A 30 -10.87 -12.38 -11.75
N SER A 31 -10.60 -11.23 -12.36
CA SER A 31 -9.43 -11.06 -13.20
C SER A 31 -8.23 -11.29 -12.29
N ALA A 32 -7.64 -12.48 -12.35
CA ALA A 32 -6.29 -12.68 -11.84
C ALA A 32 -5.39 -11.77 -12.68
N GLN A 33 -5.05 -10.59 -12.16
CA GLN A 33 -3.97 -9.82 -12.73
C GLN A 33 -2.72 -10.68 -12.55
N ALA A 34 -2.31 -11.39 -13.61
CA ALA A 34 -0.99 -11.98 -13.66
C ALA A 34 0.00 -10.81 -13.60
N SER A 35 0.50 -10.51 -12.41
CA SER A 35 1.73 -9.74 -12.28
C SER A 35 2.81 -10.58 -12.94
N ILE A 36 3.30 -10.14 -14.10
CA ILE A 36 4.57 -10.63 -14.62
C ILE A 36 5.57 -10.37 -13.49
N GLY A 37 5.89 -11.40 -12.73
CA GLY A 37 6.78 -11.32 -11.59
C GLY A 37 8.16 -11.00 -12.14
N ILE A 38 8.54 -9.73 -12.09
CA ILE A 38 9.91 -9.36 -12.40
C ILE A 38 10.76 -9.87 -11.25
N VAL A 39 11.46 -10.97 -11.50
CA VAL A 39 12.49 -11.50 -10.62
C VAL A 39 13.77 -10.72 -10.89
N VAL A 40 14.25 -9.99 -9.89
CA VAL A 40 15.47 -9.20 -9.98
C VAL A 40 16.59 -9.95 -9.25
N THR A 41 17.71 -10.24 -9.89
CA THR A 41 18.79 -11.03 -9.27
C THR A 41 19.74 -10.20 -8.40
N ILE A 42 19.65 -8.87 -8.48
CA ILE A 42 20.46 -7.92 -7.73
C ILE A 42 19.64 -7.39 -6.56
N ALA A 43 20.22 -7.36 -5.36
CA ALA A 43 19.53 -6.82 -4.19
C ALA A 43 19.27 -5.30 -4.32
N PRO A 44 18.14 -4.79 -3.83
CA PRO A 44 17.93 -3.36 -3.75
C PRO A 44 18.93 -2.73 -2.77
N GLU A 45 19.29 -1.48 -3.04
CA GLU A 45 20.16 -0.69 -2.15
C GLU A 45 19.53 -0.53 -0.76
N PRO A 46 20.32 -0.28 0.30
CA PRO A 46 19.79 0.09 1.61
C PRO A 46 18.80 1.28 1.53
N LEU A 47 17.86 1.35 2.46
CA LEU A 47 16.96 2.49 2.58
C LEU A 47 17.77 3.77 2.86
N PRO A 48 17.61 4.82 2.05
CA PRO A 48 18.11 6.14 2.36
C PRO A 48 17.44 6.66 3.63
N VAL A 49 18.13 7.54 4.31
CA VAL A 49 17.62 8.21 5.50
C VAL A 49 17.28 9.63 5.15
N TYR A 50 16.10 10.06 5.56
CA TYR A 50 15.59 11.38 5.21
C TYR A 50 14.54 11.78 6.24
N GLU A 51 14.33 13.09 6.37
CA GLU A 51 13.27 13.64 7.20
C GLU A 51 11.91 13.52 6.52
N GLN A 52 10.86 13.26 7.30
CA GLN A 52 9.49 13.32 6.78
C GLN A 52 9.10 14.79 6.59
N PRO A 53 8.63 15.21 5.39
CA PRO A 53 8.13 16.56 5.18
C PRO A 53 6.87 16.82 6.02
N TYR A 54 6.52 18.09 6.21
CA TYR A 54 5.28 18.43 6.91
C TYR A 54 4.06 17.81 6.22
N CYS A 55 3.17 17.23 7.01
CA CYS A 55 1.88 16.74 6.54
C CYS A 55 1.06 17.88 5.92
N PRO A 56 0.59 17.77 4.66
CA PRO A 56 -0.15 18.83 3.98
C PRO A 56 -1.50 19.16 4.61
N GLY A 57 -2.13 18.18 5.28
CA GLY A 57 -3.44 18.37 5.89
C GLY A 57 -4.02 17.09 6.49
N PRO A 58 -5.26 17.17 7.02
CA PRO A 58 -5.95 16.01 7.58
C PRO A 58 -6.20 14.90 6.55
N SER A 59 -6.33 13.67 7.05
CA SER A 59 -6.62 12.45 6.25
C SER A 59 -5.51 12.02 5.28
N TYR A 60 -4.37 12.71 5.26
CA TYR A 60 -3.15 12.20 4.63
C TYR A 60 -2.51 11.13 5.51
N ILE A 61 -2.08 10.05 4.88
CA ILE A 61 -1.32 8.95 5.49
C ILE A 61 0.07 8.95 4.87
N TRP A 62 1.08 8.72 5.69
CA TRP A 62 2.46 8.63 5.21
C TRP A 62 2.64 7.35 4.38
N ALA A 63 3.12 7.49 3.15
CA ALA A 63 3.60 6.38 2.33
C ALA A 63 5.14 6.48 2.27
N PRO A 64 5.88 5.55 2.89
CA PRO A 64 7.33 5.63 2.91
C PRO A 64 7.93 5.40 1.52
N GLY A 65 9.12 5.97 1.30
CA GLY A 65 9.86 5.77 0.06
C GLY A 65 10.45 4.37 -0.04
N TYR A 66 10.69 3.93 -1.26
CA TYR A 66 11.20 2.58 -1.56
C TYR A 66 11.97 2.56 -2.88
N TRP A 67 12.85 1.57 -3.05
CA TRP A 67 13.48 1.30 -4.34
C TRP A 67 12.50 0.56 -5.24
N ALA A 68 12.11 1.14 -6.37
CA ALA A 68 11.35 0.47 -7.41
C ALA A 68 12.29 -0.03 -8.52
N TRP A 69 11.84 -1.00 -9.32
CA TRP A 69 12.60 -1.52 -10.46
C TRP A 69 12.04 -0.99 -11.80
N GLY A 70 12.93 -0.55 -12.68
CA GLY A 70 12.62 -0.08 -14.02
C GLY A 70 13.63 -0.61 -15.05
N PRO A 71 13.47 -0.20 -16.33
CA PRO A 71 14.36 -0.63 -17.42
C PRO A 71 15.84 -0.33 -17.15
N ASP A 72 16.12 0.78 -16.46
CA ASP A 72 17.48 1.23 -16.14
C ASP A 72 17.97 0.77 -14.74
N GLY A 73 17.27 -0.20 -14.13
CA GLY A 73 17.56 -0.75 -12.81
C GLY A 73 16.75 -0.12 -11.68
N TYR A 74 17.30 -0.15 -10.46
CA TYR A 74 16.65 0.43 -9.29
C TYR A 74 16.58 1.97 -9.38
N PHE A 75 15.42 2.52 -9.06
CA PHE A 75 15.21 3.95 -8.85
C PHE A 75 14.44 4.19 -7.56
N TRP A 76 14.74 5.29 -6.89
CA TRP A 76 14.06 5.65 -5.64
C TRP A 76 12.71 6.30 -5.94
N VAL A 77 11.65 5.78 -5.33
CA VAL A 77 10.36 6.46 -5.23
C VAL A 77 10.35 7.21 -3.91
N PRO A 78 10.28 8.55 -3.92
CA PRO A 78 10.28 9.34 -2.69
C PRO A 78 9.17 8.96 -1.71
N GLY A 79 9.45 9.06 -0.40
CA GLY A 79 8.37 9.00 0.59
C GLY A 79 7.44 10.19 0.44
N THR A 80 6.13 10.00 0.56
CA THR A 80 5.17 11.07 0.37
C THR A 80 3.94 10.93 1.25
N TRP A 81 3.33 12.04 1.61
CA TRP A 81 1.97 12.02 2.16
C TRP A 81 0.97 11.72 1.04
N VAL A 82 0.06 10.79 1.28
CA VAL A 82 -1.01 10.42 0.33
C VAL A 82 -2.35 10.57 1.01
N LEU A 83 -3.29 11.23 0.35
CA LEU A 83 -4.66 11.31 0.84
C LEU A 83 -5.29 9.92 0.87
N ALA A 84 -5.85 9.52 2.01
CA ALA A 84 -6.52 8.23 2.16
C ALA A 84 -7.68 8.11 1.14
N PRO A 85 -7.75 7.02 0.35
CA PRO A 85 -8.77 6.89 -0.69
C PRO A 85 -10.18 6.64 -0.14
N PHE A 86 -10.30 6.26 1.13
CA PHE A 86 -11.56 6.11 1.85
C PHE A 86 -11.31 6.26 3.35
N GLN A 87 -12.38 6.59 4.10
CA GLN A 87 -12.33 6.65 5.55
C GLN A 87 -12.00 5.28 6.14
N GLY A 88 -11.01 5.23 7.04
CA GLY A 88 -10.53 3.97 7.62
C GLY A 88 -9.41 3.32 6.80
N ALA A 89 -9.00 3.90 5.68
CA ALA A 89 -7.88 3.36 4.91
C ALA A 89 -6.55 3.59 5.64
N LEU A 90 -5.78 2.51 5.76
CA LEU A 90 -4.38 2.51 6.15
C LEU A 90 -3.55 1.95 4.99
N TRP A 91 -2.34 2.47 4.85
CA TRP A 91 -1.41 2.05 3.81
C TRP A 91 -0.53 0.91 4.31
N THR A 92 -0.49 -0.19 3.57
CA THR A 92 0.52 -1.24 3.71
C THR A 92 1.62 -0.99 2.68
N PRO A 93 2.86 -0.68 3.10
CA PRO A 93 3.97 -0.49 2.17
C PRO A 93 4.23 -1.73 1.33
N GLY A 94 4.62 -1.51 0.06
CA GLY A 94 5.21 -2.58 -0.73
C GLY A 94 6.60 -2.94 -0.23
N TYR A 95 7.11 -4.10 -0.62
CA TYR A 95 8.44 -4.54 -0.23
C TYR A 95 9.04 -5.53 -1.22
N TRP A 96 10.36 -5.60 -1.26
CA TRP A 96 11.07 -6.68 -1.96
C TRP A 96 11.17 -7.91 -1.07
N ALA A 97 10.84 -9.07 -1.61
CA ALA A 97 11.01 -10.37 -0.97
C ALA A 97 12.00 -11.20 -1.77
N TRP A 98 13.01 -11.75 -1.11
CA TRP A 98 13.86 -12.78 -1.70
C TRP A 98 13.07 -14.08 -1.85
N ASP A 99 13.03 -14.58 -3.07
CA ASP A 99 12.49 -15.88 -3.42
C ASP A 99 13.66 -16.86 -3.65
N PRO A 100 13.83 -17.87 -2.78
CA PRO A 100 14.91 -18.85 -2.93
C PRO A 100 14.69 -19.79 -4.13
N ASP A 101 13.44 -19.99 -4.57
CA ASP A 101 13.12 -20.89 -5.68
C ASP A 101 13.48 -20.25 -7.02
N ASP A 102 13.19 -18.96 -7.16
CA ASP A 102 13.54 -18.17 -8.35
C ASP A 102 14.97 -17.55 -8.28
N GLY A 103 15.62 -17.61 -7.11
CA GLY A 103 16.96 -17.06 -6.90
C GLY A 103 17.05 -15.54 -7.07
N GLY A 104 15.99 -14.81 -6.71
CA GLY A 104 15.92 -13.36 -6.91
C GLY A 104 14.92 -12.65 -6.02
N TYR A 105 14.83 -11.34 -6.17
CA TYR A 105 13.96 -10.45 -5.42
C TYR A 105 12.68 -10.19 -6.23
N ILE A 106 11.54 -10.36 -5.57
CA ILE A 106 10.21 -10.11 -6.14
C ILE A 106 9.56 -8.96 -5.40
N TRP A 107 9.00 -8.02 -6.15
CA TRP A 107 8.23 -6.92 -5.57
C TRP A 107 6.85 -7.39 -5.13
N ARG A 108 6.52 -7.18 -3.86
CA ARG A 108 5.17 -7.32 -3.30
C ARG A 108 4.55 -5.92 -3.25
N GLU A 109 3.53 -5.70 -4.07
CA GLU A 109 2.89 -4.39 -4.21
C GLU A 109 2.16 -3.98 -2.93
N GLY A 110 2.32 -2.71 -2.54
CA GLY A 110 1.58 -2.13 -1.42
C GLY A 110 0.10 -1.92 -1.73
N TYR A 111 -0.72 -1.77 -0.69
CA TYR A 111 -2.16 -1.63 -0.84
C TYR A 111 -2.80 -0.87 0.32
N TRP A 112 -3.98 -0.31 0.06
CA TRP A 112 -4.85 0.28 1.06
C TRP A 112 -5.79 -0.77 1.64
N GLY A 113 -5.95 -0.77 2.96
CA GLY A 113 -6.88 -1.65 3.66
C GLY A 113 -7.34 -1.08 4.99
N PRO A 114 -8.29 -1.71 5.69
CA PRO A 114 -8.72 -1.26 7.02
C PRO A 114 -7.67 -1.54 8.12
N VAL A 115 -6.70 -2.40 7.82
CA VAL A 115 -5.61 -2.82 8.71
C VAL A 115 -4.35 -2.91 7.87
N VAL A 116 -3.19 -2.58 8.46
CA VAL A 116 -1.88 -2.75 7.79
C VAL A 116 -1.48 -4.22 7.81
N GLY A 117 -1.17 -4.77 6.63
CA GLY A 117 -0.69 -6.13 6.50
C GLY A 117 0.82 -6.25 6.61
N PHE A 118 1.36 -7.38 6.15
CA PHE A 118 2.80 -7.64 6.21
C PHE A 118 3.53 -6.87 5.11
N TYR A 119 4.57 -6.14 5.49
CA TYR A 119 5.44 -5.38 4.57
C TYR A 119 6.91 -5.80 4.72
N GLY A 120 7.15 -7.09 4.94
CA GLY A 120 8.49 -7.65 4.97
C GLY A 120 9.26 -7.41 6.27
N GLY A 121 8.65 -6.92 7.35
CA GLY A 121 9.39 -6.61 8.58
C GLY A 121 10.37 -5.44 8.45
N ILE A 122 10.31 -4.69 7.36
CA ILE A 122 11.24 -3.61 7.05
C ILE A 122 10.88 -2.38 7.87
N ASN A 123 11.87 -1.78 8.54
CA ASN A 123 11.67 -0.50 9.20
C ASN A 123 11.77 0.62 8.17
N TYR A 124 10.62 1.09 7.70
CA TYR A 124 10.50 2.23 6.78
C TYR A 124 10.49 3.59 7.49
N GLY A 125 10.46 3.61 8.83
CA GLY A 125 10.39 4.82 9.65
C GLY A 125 8.97 5.43 9.72
N TYR A 126 8.85 6.52 10.47
CA TYR A 126 7.64 7.34 10.56
C TYR A 126 6.35 6.57 10.87
N GLY A 127 6.45 5.62 11.79
CA GLY A 127 5.35 4.75 12.22
C GLY A 127 5.37 3.35 11.59
N TYR A 128 6.19 3.09 10.56
CA TYR A 128 6.38 1.76 9.99
C TYR A 128 7.65 1.12 10.53
N THR A 129 7.56 0.52 11.70
CA THR A 129 8.72 -0.03 12.44
C THR A 129 9.00 -1.50 12.12
N GLY A 130 8.39 -2.02 11.05
CA GLY A 130 8.47 -3.42 10.62
C GLY A 130 7.14 -4.17 10.76
N ARG A 131 6.23 -3.71 11.62
CA ARG A 131 4.87 -4.26 11.75
C ARG A 131 3.85 -3.16 12.01
N GLY A 132 2.64 -3.34 11.48
CA GLY A 132 1.53 -2.41 11.68
C GLY A 132 1.88 -0.97 11.27
N TYR A 133 1.17 -0.01 11.87
CA TYR A 133 1.45 1.42 11.72
C TYR A 133 1.20 2.17 13.02
N GLU A 134 2.24 2.79 13.56
CA GLU A 134 2.21 3.56 14.81
C GLU A 134 2.07 5.07 14.59
N GLY A 135 1.92 5.49 13.33
CA GLY A 135 1.79 6.91 12.97
C GLY A 135 0.42 7.52 13.29
N GLY A 136 -0.59 6.69 13.55
CA GLY A 136 -1.92 7.18 13.89
C GLY A 136 -3.01 6.13 13.73
N TYR A 137 -4.25 6.55 13.93
CA TYR A 137 -5.42 5.68 13.78
C TYR A 137 -6.67 6.48 13.41
N TRP A 138 -7.64 5.80 12.80
CA TRP A 138 -8.95 6.37 12.53
C TRP A 138 -9.86 6.28 13.76
N ARG A 139 -10.55 7.38 14.09
CA ARG A 139 -11.60 7.41 15.12
C ARG A 139 -12.69 8.37 14.69
N ASN A 140 -13.94 7.89 14.70
CA ASN A 140 -15.13 8.69 14.34
C ASN A 140 -14.98 9.45 13.01
N GLY A 141 -14.28 8.85 12.04
CA GLY A 141 -14.06 9.42 10.70
C GLY A 141 -12.98 10.47 10.55
N ALA A 142 -12.25 10.78 11.62
CA ALA A 142 -11.03 11.56 11.55
C ALA A 142 -9.81 10.65 11.77
N PHE A 143 -8.71 10.94 11.07
CA PHE A 143 -7.42 10.34 11.35
C PHE A 143 -6.70 11.13 12.46
N PHE A 144 -6.30 10.43 13.52
CA PHE A 144 -5.55 10.97 14.64
C PHE A 144 -4.06 10.68 14.44
N TYR A 145 -3.23 11.71 14.49
CA TYR A 145 -1.79 11.61 14.21
C TYR A 145 -0.97 11.50 15.49
N ASN A 146 -0.05 10.55 15.52
CA ASN A 146 0.95 10.44 16.58
C ASN A 146 2.12 11.40 16.32
N ARG A 147 2.25 12.43 17.14
CA ARG A 147 3.30 13.46 17.02
C ARG A 147 4.70 12.97 17.37
N ALA A 148 4.84 11.82 18.05
CA ALA A 148 6.15 11.23 18.34
C ALA A 148 6.84 10.68 17.07
N VAL A 149 6.07 10.42 16.01
CA VAL A 149 6.60 9.78 14.79
C VAL A 149 6.20 10.47 13.50
N ASN A 150 5.18 11.32 13.49
CA ASN A 150 4.76 12.05 12.29
C ASN A 150 5.03 13.56 12.42
N ASN A 151 5.58 14.15 11.37
CA ASN A 151 5.84 15.57 11.22
C ASN A 151 4.54 16.31 10.81
N VAL A 152 3.70 16.61 11.80
CA VAL A 152 2.41 17.29 11.61
C VAL A 152 2.43 18.68 12.23
N ASN A 153 1.89 19.66 11.50
CA ASN A 153 1.67 21.01 12.02
C ASN A 153 0.32 21.07 12.75
N THR A 154 0.37 21.32 14.06
CA THR A 154 -0.83 21.36 14.91
C THR A 154 -1.71 22.58 14.73
N THR A 155 -1.25 23.59 13.97
CA THR A 155 -2.10 24.73 13.59
C THR A 155 -3.19 24.30 12.60
N ASN A 156 -2.86 23.38 11.67
CA ASN A 156 -3.78 22.93 10.62
C ASN A 156 -4.38 21.54 10.88
N ILE A 157 -3.72 20.73 11.73
CA ILE A 157 -4.16 19.39 12.09
C ILE A 157 -4.32 19.31 13.60
N THR A 158 -5.57 19.34 14.06
CA THR A 158 -5.90 19.33 15.50
C THR A 158 -6.11 17.92 16.07
N ASN A 159 -6.36 16.93 15.21
CA ASN A 159 -6.54 15.53 15.60
C ASN A 159 -5.17 14.88 15.84
N VAL A 160 -4.55 15.19 16.97
CA VAL A 160 -3.21 14.72 17.31
C VAL A 160 -3.15 14.12 18.70
N TYR A 161 -2.18 13.23 18.91
CA TYR A 161 -1.82 12.69 20.22
C TYR A 161 -0.31 12.47 20.27
N ASN A 162 0.22 12.11 21.43
CA ASN A 162 1.63 11.79 21.60
C ASN A 162 1.76 10.44 22.31
N LYS A 163 2.39 9.47 21.64
CA LYS A 163 2.70 8.13 22.18
C LYS A 163 4.10 7.74 21.68
N THR A 164 5.04 7.55 22.60
CA THR A 164 6.38 7.05 22.27
C THR A 164 6.29 5.70 21.58
N VAL A 165 7.07 5.54 20.51
CA VAL A 165 7.16 4.30 19.73
C VAL A 165 8.56 3.74 19.90
N ILE A 166 8.65 2.54 20.47
CA ILE A 166 9.92 1.85 20.66
C ILE A 166 10.16 0.95 19.47
N ASN A 167 11.28 1.16 18.78
CA ASN A 167 11.73 0.29 17.70
C ASN A 167 12.34 -0.98 18.31
N ASN A 168 11.52 -2.03 18.43
CA ASN A 168 11.99 -3.35 18.90
C ASN A 168 12.70 -4.16 17.81
N VAL A 169 13.05 -3.54 16.69
CA VAL A 169 13.82 -4.14 15.59
C VAL A 169 15.17 -3.45 15.46
N THR A 170 16.21 -4.20 15.13
CA THR A 170 17.50 -3.63 14.77
C THR A 170 17.32 -2.73 13.55
N VAL A 171 17.57 -1.42 13.71
CA VAL A 171 17.49 -0.44 12.62
C VAL A 171 18.74 -0.55 11.76
N ASN A 172 18.77 -1.59 10.94
CA ASN A 172 19.63 -1.66 9.77
C ASN A 172 18.77 -1.15 8.62
N ASN A 173 19.27 -0.22 7.80
CA ASN A 173 18.55 0.35 6.65
C ASN A 173 18.28 -0.68 5.53
N VAL A 174 17.75 -1.85 5.88
CA VAL A 174 17.46 -2.96 5.00
C VAL A 174 16.19 -2.63 4.20
N SER A 175 16.19 -2.94 2.91
CA SER A 175 15.11 -2.62 1.97
C SER A 175 14.37 -3.86 1.44
N TYR A 176 14.66 -5.05 1.98
CA TYR A 176 14.09 -6.31 1.53
C TYR A 176 13.97 -7.35 2.66
N ASN A 177 13.07 -8.31 2.45
CA ASN A 177 12.83 -9.46 3.32
C ASN A 177 13.44 -10.74 2.74
N GLY A 178 14.03 -11.58 3.58
CA GLY A 178 14.71 -12.81 3.18
C GLY A 178 16.07 -12.57 2.53
N GLY A 179 16.67 -13.63 2.00
CA GLY A 179 17.97 -13.57 1.35
C GLY A 179 19.12 -13.22 2.30
N ASN A 180 20.29 -12.96 1.73
CA ASN A 180 21.46 -12.55 2.51
C ASN A 180 21.28 -11.10 2.98
N ARG A 181 21.44 -10.81 4.28
CA ARG A 181 21.33 -9.46 4.90
C ARG A 181 19.94 -8.79 4.85
N GLY A 182 18.92 -9.47 4.35
CA GLY A 182 17.53 -9.01 4.46
C GLY A 182 16.98 -9.23 5.86
N THR A 183 15.77 -8.72 6.09
CA THR A 183 15.05 -9.02 7.35
C THR A 183 14.65 -10.49 7.36
N THR A 184 14.52 -11.08 8.56
CA THR A 184 14.08 -12.48 8.73
C THR A 184 12.63 -12.60 9.21
N ALA A 185 11.92 -11.48 9.26
CA ALA A 185 10.54 -11.43 9.72
C ALA A 185 9.62 -12.26 8.83
N ARG A 186 8.57 -12.82 9.42
CA ARG A 186 7.50 -13.54 8.74
C ARG A 186 6.15 -12.90 9.05
N ALA A 187 5.23 -13.01 8.10
CA ALA A 187 3.85 -12.58 8.29
C ALA A 187 3.19 -13.35 9.43
N THR A 188 2.45 -12.64 10.27
CA THR A 188 1.55 -13.21 11.27
C THR A 188 0.21 -13.58 10.63
N GLY A 189 -0.59 -14.40 11.32
CA GLY A 189 -1.94 -14.73 10.85
C GLY A 189 -2.82 -13.51 10.59
N ALA A 190 -2.72 -12.47 11.44
CA ALA A 190 -3.47 -11.23 11.28
C ALA A 190 -3.02 -10.43 10.05
N GLU A 191 -1.72 -10.37 9.79
CA GLU A 191 -1.18 -9.68 8.62
C GLU A 191 -1.53 -10.41 7.31
N MET A 192 -1.49 -11.75 7.29
CA MET A 192 -1.97 -12.55 6.14
C MET A 192 -3.47 -12.36 5.92
N ALA A 193 -4.26 -12.28 7.00
CA ALA A 193 -5.70 -11.99 6.89
C ALA A 193 -5.96 -10.60 6.32
N ALA A 194 -5.11 -9.60 6.64
CA ALA A 194 -5.20 -8.27 6.05
C ALA A 194 -4.85 -8.28 4.54
N GLU A 195 -3.88 -9.09 4.13
CA GLU A 195 -3.49 -9.25 2.72
C GLU A 195 -4.57 -9.93 1.87
N HIS A 196 -5.24 -10.95 2.41
CA HIS A 196 -6.34 -11.64 1.72
C HIS A 196 -7.69 -10.93 1.86
N GLY A 197 -7.79 -9.93 2.73
CA GLY A 197 -9.01 -9.19 3.00
C GLY A 197 -9.35 -8.12 1.95
N ARG A 198 -10.23 -7.19 2.33
CA ARG A 198 -10.60 -6.06 1.47
C ARG A 198 -9.40 -5.12 1.29
N ARG A 199 -8.84 -5.13 0.09
CA ARG A 199 -7.73 -4.27 -0.32
C ARG A 199 -8.05 -3.46 -1.57
N VAL A 200 -7.46 -2.27 -1.66
CA VAL A 200 -7.51 -1.38 -2.83
C VAL A 200 -6.06 -1.13 -3.29
N PRO A 201 -5.76 -1.21 -4.59
CA PRO A 201 -4.41 -0.94 -5.10
C PRO A 201 -3.97 0.51 -4.86
N PRO A 202 -2.69 0.85 -5.14
CA PRO A 202 -2.22 2.22 -5.09
C PRO A 202 -3.12 3.16 -5.93
N THR A 203 -3.34 4.38 -5.43
CA THR A 203 -4.16 5.38 -6.10
C THR A 203 -3.51 5.85 -7.42
N ALA A 204 -4.28 6.53 -8.27
CA ALA A 204 -3.75 7.12 -9.50
C ALA A 204 -2.59 8.10 -9.22
N GLU A 205 -2.70 8.90 -8.15
CA GLU A 205 -1.64 9.84 -7.74
C GLU A 205 -0.37 9.12 -7.25
N GLN A 206 -0.51 7.98 -6.54
CA GLN A 206 0.65 7.16 -6.19
C GLN A 206 1.32 6.55 -7.43
N ARG A 207 0.53 6.06 -8.40
CA ARG A 207 1.10 5.53 -9.66
C ARG A 207 1.81 6.62 -10.46
N ARG A 208 1.21 7.80 -10.59
CA ARG A 208 1.86 8.97 -11.19
C ARG A 208 3.17 9.32 -10.48
N HIS A 209 3.19 9.27 -9.14
CA HIS A 209 4.41 9.55 -8.39
C HIS A 209 5.55 8.58 -8.71
N VAL A 210 5.24 7.29 -8.90
CA VAL A 210 6.21 6.28 -9.35
C VAL A 210 6.70 6.58 -10.78
N GLU A 211 5.80 6.95 -11.70
CA GLU A 211 6.16 7.30 -13.08
C GLU A 211 7.07 8.53 -13.14
N VAL A 212 6.77 9.57 -12.36
CA VAL A 212 7.60 10.78 -12.27
C VAL A 212 8.97 10.46 -11.66
N ALA A 213 9.02 9.63 -10.61
CA ALA A 213 10.28 9.20 -10.02
C ALA A 213 11.13 8.36 -10.98
N ARG A 214 10.50 7.45 -11.75
CA ARG A 214 11.16 6.67 -12.79
C ARG A 214 11.79 7.54 -13.88
N ALA A 215 11.08 8.60 -14.27
CA ALA A 215 11.52 9.52 -15.31
C ALA A 215 12.60 10.51 -14.85
N GLU A 216 12.93 10.57 -13.56
CA GLU A 216 13.92 11.48 -12.99
C GLU A 216 15.28 10.76 -12.83
N PRO A 217 16.29 11.05 -13.67
CA PRO A 217 17.57 10.36 -13.61
C PRO A 217 18.28 10.47 -12.26
N ALA A 218 18.05 11.55 -11.50
CA ALA A 218 18.62 11.69 -10.16
C ALA A 218 18.11 10.64 -9.14
N GLN A 219 17.02 9.93 -9.46
CA GLN A 219 16.49 8.84 -8.63
C GLN A 219 17.12 7.47 -8.92
N LEU A 220 17.83 7.31 -10.04
CA LEU A 220 18.48 6.04 -10.39
C LEU A 220 19.60 5.71 -9.39
N ALA A 221 19.56 4.51 -8.82
CA ALA A 221 20.56 4.00 -7.89
C ALA A 221 21.98 4.00 -8.50
N SER A 222 22.07 3.68 -9.80
CA SER A 222 23.32 3.71 -10.55
C SER A 222 23.95 5.11 -10.67
N ARG A 223 23.17 6.18 -10.50
CA ARG A 223 23.63 7.57 -10.56
C ARG A 223 23.80 8.20 -9.18
N ASN A 224 22.96 7.81 -8.23
CA ASN A 224 22.94 8.42 -6.90
C ASN A 224 23.64 7.56 -5.83
N HIS A 225 24.10 6.36 -6.18
CA HIS A 225 24.84 5.43 -5.31
C HIS A 225 24.10 5.16 -3.98
N GLY A 226 22.79 4.92 -4.06
CA GLY A 226 21.92 4.67 -2.91
C GLY A 226 21.53 5.93 -2.12
N ARG A 227 21.86 7.13 -2.61
CA ARG A 227 21.61 8.42 -1.96
C ARG A 227 20.80 9.36 -2.86
N PRO A 228 19.49 9.14 -3.01
CA PRO A 228 18.66 9.92 -3.92
C PRO A 228 18.66 11.41 -3.54
N GLN A 229 18.74 12.27 -4.56
CA GLN A 229 18.69 13.72 -4.35
C GLN A 229 17.36 14.18 -3.75
N ILE A 230 16.30 13.44 -4.03
CA ILE A 230 14.95 13.69 -3.50
C ILE A 230 14.50 12.41 -2.83
N ALA A 231 14.54 12.39 -1.50
CA ALA A 231 14.21 11.22 -0.72
C ALA A 231 12.74 11.22 -0.23
N ALA A 232 12.15 12.41 -0.06
CA ALA A 232 10.73 12.56 0.27
C ALA A 232 10.13 13.85 -0.29
N THR A 233 8.81 13.84 -0.47
CA THR A 233 8.01 14.94 -1.03
C THR A 233 6.74 15.16 -0.19
N PRO A 234 6.25 16.40 -0.05
CA PRO A 234 5.03 16.66 0.72
C PRO A 234 3.78 16.09 0.03
N GLN A 235 3.80 15.93 -1.29
CA GLN A 235 2.68 15.41 -2.07
C GLN A 235 3.16 14.53 -3.24
N PRO A 236 2.32 13.59 -3.72
CA PRO A 236 2.66 12.73 -4.84
C PRO A 236 2.97 13.55 -6.10
N GLY A 237 3.98 13.11 -6.85
CA GLY A 237 4.42 13.74 -8.10
C GLY A 237 5.23 15.05 -7.96
N VAL A 238 5.35 15.63 -6.77
CA VAL A 238 6.05 16.91 -6.55
C VAL A 238 7.52 16.69 -6.21
N LEU A 239 8.34 16.38 -7.23
CA LEU A 239 9.79 16.13 -7.05
C LEU A 239 10.66 17.39 -6.98
N ARG A 240 10.07 18.59 -7.07
CA ARG A 240 10.79 19.88 -7.05
C ARG A 240 9.98 20.92 -6.28
N GLY A 241 10.65 21.95 -5.76
CA GLY A 241 10.01 23.06 -5.04
C GLY A 241 10.09 22.93 -3.53
N GLN A 242 9.25 23.70 -2.82
CA GLN A 242 9.26 23.75 -1.36
C GLN A 242 8.82 22.42 -0.74
N GLY A 243 9.45 22.06 0.38
CA GLY A 243 9.11 20.88 1.18
C GLY A 243 9.69 19.57 0.68
N VAL A 244 10.38 19.56 -0.48
CA VAL A 244 11.12 18.38 -0.96
C VAL A 244 12.35 18.15 -0.10
N VAL A 245 12.56 16.91 0.34
CA VAL A 245 13.60 16.52 1.28
C VAL A 245 14.66 15.67 0.58
N ARG A 246 15.94 15.90 0.91
CA ARG A 246 17.08 15.13 0.38
C ARG A 246 17.38 13.92 1.26
N ALA A 247 18.04 12.91 0.69
CA ALA A 247 18.69 11.90 1.52
C ALA A 247 19.80 12.54 2.36
N SER A 248 19.88 12.11 3.61
CA SER A 248 20.94 12.44 4.58
C SER A 248 21.82 11.21 4.80
N GLY A 249 23.06 11.43 5.24
CA GLY A 249 24.03 10.34 5.47
C GLY A 249 23.92 9.62 6.82
N GLY A 250 22.88 9.90 7.64
CA GLY A 250 22.67 9.29 8.96
C GLY A 250 21.74 8.07 8.93
N GLY A 251 21.49 7.39 10.05
CA GLY A 251 20.48 6.32 10.22
C GLY A 251 19.06 6.88 10.38
N ILE A 252 17.99 6.11 10.08
CA ILE A 252 16.59 6.55 10.24
C ILE A 252 16.45 7.12 11.66
N PRO A 253 16.09 8.40 11.84
CA PRO A 253 16.01 8.98 13.17
C PRO A 253 14.97 8.19 13.98
N ALA A 254 15.43 7.59 15.07
CA ALA A 254 14.52 7.21 16.14
C ALA A 254 13.91 8.52 16.65
N GLY A 255 12.61 8.70 16.47
CA GLY A 255 11.91 9.91 16.92
C GLY A 255 12.22 10.18 18.39
N GLY A 256 12.63 11.43 18.67
CA GLY A 256 12.84 11.94 20.03
C GLY A 256 11.54 12.26 20.76
#